data_AF-A0A929IF95-F1
#
_entry.id   AF-A0A929IF95-F1
#
_cell.length_a   1.000
_cell.length_b   1.000
_cell.length_c   1.000
_cell.angle_alpha   90.00
_cell.angle_beta   90.00
_cell.angle_gamma   90.00
#
_symmetry.space_group_name_H-M   'P 1'
#
loop_
_entity.id
_entity.type
_entity.pdbx_description
1 polymer ?
#
loop_
_entity_poly.entity_id
_entity_poly.type
_entity_poly.pdbx_seq_one_letter_code
_entity_poly.pdbx_strand_id
1 'polypeptide(L)'
;MSSKKRLKRRKSRMSKASTGRPQKKAAPDGNAANSARSQLAPVDGVVEIRRLISKDKYKAAVTKAKEYHKHLGTQESETILVDAYVGRIREMIDKGLAVDARALIGLVRDRYSSGGKRLDEMDAVISVRNGLMDDFVRPLNDPGISQEKCMAIEDIIKRELVDLNALARCEALSPDHPLKKGAFAVAEAFAAVTSGPVEDEDEEIALSGVPRRSPMAPWKMIVRAIACFYRHDDEACEKCLQAIDGESAPARFVPVIRAMIGAESDKGFKGNAKSLIAKVDGNVKVIHNSLKTLDKMLD
;
A
#
# COMPACT_ATOMS: atom_id res chain seq x y z
N MET A 1 50.33 37.30 -26.02
CA MET A 1 51.28 38.41 -25.81
C MET A 1 50.56 39.55 -25.08
N SER A 2 51.16 40.07 -24.00
CA SER A 2 51.12 41.47 -23.52
C SER A 2 49.81 42.30 -23.56
N SER A 3 49.39 43.07 -22.55
CA SER A 3 50.03 43.52 -21.30
C SER A 3 49.08 44.51 -20.57
N LYS A 4 49.43 44.84 -19.31
CA LYS A 4 49.09 46.04 -18.51
C LYS A 4 47.78 46.01 -17.69
N LYS A 5 47.84 45.72 -16.38
CA LYS A 5 48.19 46.58 -15.21
C LYS A 5 47.27 47.80 -15.00
N ARG A 6 46.58 47.84 -13.85
CA ARG A 6 46.71 48.95 -12.88
C ARG A 6 46.10 48.66 -11.49
N LEU A 7 46.98 48.66 -10.48
CA LEU A 7 46.70 48.86 -9.05
C LEU A 7 46.35 50.34 -8.75
N LYS A 8 45.51 50.57 -7.72
CA LYS A 8 45.57 51.73 -6.79
C LYS A 8 45.02 51.28 -5.42
N ARG A 9 45.87 50.91 -4.46
CA ARG A 9 46.42 51.68 -3.31
C ARG A 9 45.38 52.25 -2.30
N ARG A 10 45.35 51.57 -1.16
CA ARG A 10 45.12 51.99 0.25
C ARG A 10 45.28 53.49 0.58
N LYS A 11 44.44 53.96 1.51
CA LYS A 11 44.84 54.91 2.57
C LYS A 11 44.18 54.55 3.89
N SER A 12 45.04 54.22 4.86
CA SER A 12 44.79 54.10 6.29
C SER A 12 44.79 55.48 6.96
N ARG A 13 44.05 55.66 8.06
CA ARG A 13 44.59 56.28 9.29
C ARG A 13 43.73 56.00 10.51
N MET A 14 44.45 55.74 11.60
CA MET A 14 44.04 55.32 12.94
C MET A 14 43.62 56.49 13.86
N SER A 15 43.20 56.09 15.06
CA SER A 15 43.25 56.77 16.37
C SER A 15 41.87 57.28 16.83
N LYS A 16 41.41 57.09 18.07
CA LYS A 16 42.07 56.85 19.36
C LYS A 16 41.20 55.98 20.29
N ALA A 17 41.87 55.34 21.25
CA ALA A 17 41.29 54.75 22.44
C ALA A 17 40.81 55.83 23.44
N SER A 18 39.73 55.54 24.17
CA SER A 18 39.47 56.11 25.49
C SER A 18 38.65 55.14 26.33
N THR A 19 39.24 54.77 27.46
CA THR A 19 38.70 54.04 28.61
C THR A 19 37.45 54.67 29.20
N GLY A 20 36.51 53.84 29.66
CA GLY A 20 35.39 54.28 30.50
C GLY A 20 34.35 53.19 30.74
N ARG A 21 34.48 52.45 31.84
CA ARG A 21 33.37 51.70 32.47
C ARG A 21 32.59 52.70 33.33
N PRO A 22 31.25 52.68 33.35
CA PRO A 22 30.60 52.24 34.59
C PRO A 22 29.27 51.49 34.42
N GLN A 23 29.11 50.52 35.33
CA GLN A 23 27.93 50.10 36.10
C GLN A 23 26.54 49.88 35.46
N LYS A 24 26.08 48.64 35.67
CA LYS A 24 24.72 48.12 35.87
C LYS A 24 23.62 49.19 36.09
N LYS A 25 22.59 49.12 35.25
CA LYS A 25 21.19 49.38 35.63
C LYS A 25 20.32 48.23 35.15
N ALA A 26 19.51 47.72 36.08
CA ALA A 26 18.52 46.68 35.86
C ALA A 26 17.30 47.24 35.10
N ALA A 27 16.72 46.41 34.24
CA ALA A 27 15.40 46.56 33.62
C ALA A 27 14.92 45.15 33.17
N PRO A 28 13.61 44.92 33.04
CA PRO A 28 12.93 43.90 33.84
C PRO A 28 12.66 42.58 33.10
N ASP A 29 12.24 41.61 33.91
CA ASP A 29 11.74 40.28 33.57
C ASP A 29 10.80 40.27 32.36
N GLY A 30 11.28 39.65 31.28
CA GLY A 30 10.51 39.46 30.06
C GLY A 30 10.93 38.18 29.35
N ASN A 31 11.08 37.05 30.07
CA ASN A 31 11.47 35.80 29.42
C ASN A 31 10.81 34.51 29.93
N ALA A 32 9.81 34.60 30.82
CA ALA A 32 9.07 33.40 31.25
C ALA A 32 8.04 32.93 30.20
N ALA A 33 7.44 33.85 29.42
CA ALA A 33 6.40 33.50 28.45
C ALA A 33 6.91 32.89 27.13
N ASN A 34 8.18 33.14 26.78
CA ASN A 34 8.79 32.59 25.55
C ASN A 34 9.38 31.20 25.73
N SER A 35 9.69 30.79 26.97
CA SER A 35 10.24 29.47 27.26
C SER A 35 9.15 28.38 27.34
N ALA A 36 7.95 28.75 27.81
CA ALA A 36 6.79 27.84 27.86
C ALA A 36 6.18 27.54 26.48
N ARG A 37 6.24 28.49 25.54
CA ARG A 37 5.64 28.33 24.20
C ARG A 37 6.46 27.40 23.28
N SER A 38 7.75 27.24 23.57
CA SER A 38 8.67 26.35 22.85
C SER A 38 8.56 24.86 23.24
N GLN A 39 7.92 24.52 24.36
CA GLN A 39 7.80 23.12 24.82
C GLN A 39 6.44 22.46 24.48
N LEU A 40 5.41 23.24 24.15
CA LEU A 40 4.07 22.74 23.77
C LEU A 40 3.91 22.47 22.26
N ALA A 41 4.69 23.12 21.40
CA ALA A 41 4.62 22.98 19.94
C ALA A 41 5.11 21.62 19.33
N PRO A 42 6.08 20.89 19.94
CA PRO A 42 6.59 19.66 19.33
C PRO A 42 5.58 18.50 19.30
N VAL A 43 4.66 18.44 20.27
CA VAL A 43 3.68 17.34 20.39
C VAL A 43 2.52 17.52 19.41
N ASP A 44 2.01 18.76 19.27
CA ASP A 44 0.96 19.11 18.30
C ASP A 44 1.38 18.84 16.85
N GLY A 45 2.67 19.02 16.54
CA GLY A 45 3.25 18.71 15.24
C GLY A 45 3.10 17.23 14.87
N VAL A 46 3.46 16.32 15.78
CA VAL A 46 3.38 14.86 15.57
C VAL A 46 1.95 14.38 15.47
N VAL A 47 1.07 14.86 16.35
CA VAL A 47 -0.36 14.51 16.33
C VAL A 47 -0.98 14.86 14.98
N GLU A 48 -0.70 16.05 14.46
CA GLU A 48 -1.24 16.48 13.17
C GLU A 48 -0.63 15.70 11.99
N ILE A 49 0.66 15.36 12.02
CA ILE A 49 1.27 14.50 10.98
C ILE A 49 0.59 13.12 10.98
N ARG A 50 0.45 12.51 12.16
CA ARG A 50 -0.24 11.20 12.30
C ARG A 50 -1.70 11.28 11.86
N ARG A 51 -2.39 12.38 12.14
CA ARG A 51 -3.76 12.63 11.68
C ARG A 51 -3.84 12.80 10.15
N LEU A 52 -2.82 13.34 9.51
CA LEU A 52 -2.75 13.44 8.06
C LEU A 52 -2.51 12.07 7.43
N ILE A 53 -1.63 11.25 8.02
CA ILE A 53 -1.37 9.86 7.61
C ILE A 53 -2.65 9.03 7.72
N SER A 54 -3.37 9.10 8.85
CA SER A 54 -4.62 8.33 9.05
C SER A 54 -5.79 8.76 8.16
N LYS A 55 -5.69 9.92 7.51
CA LYS A 55 -6.65 10.40 6.50
C LYS A 55 -6.13 10.26 5.06
N ASP A 56 -5.07 9.48 4.86
CA ASP A 56 -4.42 9.26 3.56
C ASP A 56 -3.92 10.54 2.87
N LYS A 57 -3.71 11.62 3.62
CA LYS A 57 -3.24 12.91 3.10
C LYS A 57 -1.71 12.96 3.05
N TYR A 58 -1.11 11.98 2.39
CA TYR A 58 0.33 11.70 2.49
C TYR A 58 1.24 12.82 1.97
N LYS A 59 0.86 13.52 0.89
CA LYS A 59 1.63 14.68 0.40
C LYS A 59 1.71 15.81 1.44
N ALA A 60 0.60 16.09 2.13
CA ALA A 60 0.56 17.07 3.20
C ALA A 60 1.33 16.58 4.43
N ALA A 61 1.18 15.30 4.78
CA ALA A 61 1.92 14.67 5.87
C ALA A 61 3.44 14.79 5.67
N VAL A 62 3.96 14.46 4.47
CA VAL A 62 5.39 14.58 4.14
C VAL A 62 5.86 16.02 4.24
N THR A 63 5.08 16.99 3.75
CA THR A 63 5.44 18.41 3.82
C THR A 63 5.59 18.85 5.27
N LYS A 64 4.60 18.53 6.10
CA LYS A 64 4.61 18.89 7.52
C LYS A 64 5.71 18.14 8.31
N ALA A 65 5.94 16.88 7.99
CA ALA A 65 6.99 16.09 8.62
C ALA A 65 8.40 16.58 8.26
N LYS A 66 8.62 17.09 7.04
CA LYS A 66 9.88 17.74 6.65
C LYS A 66 10.15 18.98 7.48
N GLU A 67 9.14 19.83 7.66
CA GLU A 67 9.25 21.03 8.49
C GLU A 67 9.55 20.64 9.94
N TYR A 68 8.83 19.67 10.47
CA TYR A 68 9.04 19.15 11.82
C TYR A 68 10.47 18.61 12.03
N HIS A 69 10.96 17.77 11.12
CA HIS A 69 12.32 17.24 11.17
C HIS A 69 13.38 18.32 10.97
N LYS A 70 13.12 19.33 10.12
CA LYS A 70 14.02 20.48 9.96
C LYS A 70 14.21 21.28 11.25
N HIS A 71 13.17 21.37 12.09
CA HIS A 71 13.25 22.10 13.36
C HIS A 71 13.94 21.30 14.47
N LEU A 72 13.76 19.99 14.52
CA LEU A 72 14.29 19.16 15.62
C LEU A 72 15.58 18.42 15.26
N GLY A 73 15.69 17.88 14.04
CA GLY A 73 16.86 17.12 13.59
C GLY A 73 17.12 15.83 14.38
N THR A 74 16.13 15.31 15.11
CA THR A 74 16.26 14.11 15.96
C THR A 74 15.90 12.83 15.21
N GLN A 75 16.39 11.69 15.68
CA GLN A 75 16.03 10.37 15.15
C GLN A 75 14.52 10.07 15.23
N GLU A 76 13.85 10.56 16.28
CA GLU A 76 12.39 10.44 16.42
C GLU A 76 11.65 11.23 15.33
N SER A 77 12.09 12.48 15.08
CA SER A 77 11.52 13.31 14.02
C SER A 77 11.82 12.74 12.62
N GLU A 78 12.97 12.07 12.43
CA GLU A 78 13.30 11.34 11.20
C GLU A 78 12.36 10.14 11.01
N THR A 79 12.12 9.36 12.06
CA THR A 79 11.22 8.19 12.02
C THR A 79 9.81 8.61 11.56
N ILE A 80 9.28 9.70 12.11
CA ILE A 80 7.97 10.24 11.72
C ILE A 80 7.95 10.71 10.26
N LEU A 81 9.05 11.31 9.80
CA LEU A 81 9.19 11.70 8.39
C LEU A 81 9.23 10.48 7.47
N VAL A 82 9.95 9.43 7.84
CA VAL A 82 9.96 8.16 7.11
C VAL A 82 8.57 7.55 7.08
N ASP A 83 7.80 7.57 8.17
CA ASP A 83 6.43 7.05 8.19
C ASP A 83 5.52 7.78 7.20
N ALA A 84 5.65 9.11 7.11
CA ALA A 84 4.92 9.90 6.11
C ALA A 84 5.33 9.55 4.68
N TYR A 85 6.61 9.28 4.43
CA TYR A 85 7.09 8.82 3.12
C TYR A 85 6.61 7.41 2.79
N VAL A 86 6.63 6.47 3.74
CA VAL A 86 6.11 5.10 3.54
C VAL A 86 4.64 5.15 3.15
N GLY A 87 3.84 5.98 3.83
CA GLY A 87 2.44 6.20 3.44
C GLY A 87 2.28 6.75 2.02
N ARG A 88 3.13 7.72 1.63
CA ARG A 88 3.13 8.26 0.25
C ARG A 88 3.56 7.22 -0.77
N ILE A 89 4.53 6.38 -0.45
CA ILE A 89 5.00 5.28 -1.30
C ILE A 89 3.85 4.29 -1.50
N ARG A 90 3.16 3.86 -0.42
CA ARG A 90 1.98 2.99 -0.51
C ARG A 90 0.89 3.58 -1.41
N GLU A 91 0.57 4.87 -1.26
CA GLU A 91 -0.39 5.56 -2.12
C GLU A 91 0.00 5.53 -3.61
N MET A 92 1.30 5.61 -3.91
CA MET A 92 1.80 5.53 -5.28
C MET A 92 1.70 4.10 -5.84
N ILE A 93 2.01 3.10 -5.02
CA ILE A 93 1.84 1.68 -5.35
C ILE A 93 0.37 1.36 -5.65
N ASP A 94 -0.56 1.82 -4.81
CA ASP A 94 -2.00 1.62 -5.00
C ASP A 94 -2.53 2.29 -6.29
N LYS A 95 -1.86 3.35 -6.74
CA LYS A 95 -2.15 4.04 -8.01
C LYS A 95 -1.42 3.45 -9.22
N GLY A 96 -0.66 2.36 -9.05
CA GLY A 96 0.12 1.73 -10.12
C GLY A 96 1.39 2.50 -10.53
N LEU A 97 1.83 3.48 -9.75
CA LEU A 97 3.01 4.30 -10.02
C LEU A 97 4.30 3.65 -9.47
N ALA A 98 4.55 2.39 -9.86
CA ALA A 98 5.62 1.57 -9.29
C ALA A 98 7.04 2.14 -9.53
N VAL A 99 7.31 2.69 -10.72
CA VAL A 99 8.61 3.28 -11.07
C VAL A 99 8.90 4.50 -10.19
N ASP A 100 7.92 5.40 -10.06
CA ASP A 100 8.06 6.59 -9.23
C ASP A 100 8.18 6.22 -7.74
N ALA A 101 7.48 5.17 -7.30
CA ALA A 101 7.58 4.67 -5.94
C ALA A 101 8.99 4.15 -5.61
N ARG A 102 9.61 3.37 -6.51
CA ARG A 102 11.02 2.92 -6.37
C ARG A 102 12.00 4.08 -6.37
N ALA A 103 11.80 5.07 -7.24
CA ALA A 103 12.63 6.27 -7.26
C ALA A 103 12.55 7.03 -5.91
N LEU A 104 11.35 7.13 -5.33
CA LEU A 104 11.16 7.72 -4.00
C LEU A 104 11.81 6.88 -2.88
N ILE A 105 11.75 5.55 -2.95
CA ILE A 105 12.44 4.67 -2.00
C ILE A 105 13.95 4.94 -2.01
N GLY A 106 14.59 4.95 -3.19
CA GLY A 106 16.02 5.25 -3.32
C GLY A 106 16.36 6.62 -2.74
N LEU A 107 15.56 7.63 -3.06
CA LEU A 107 15.74 8.98 -2.54
C LEU A 107 15.66 9.09 -1.02
N VAL A 108 14.80 8.30 -0.38
CA VAL A 108 14.61 8.29 1.07
C VAL A 108 15.74 7.50 1.73
N ARG A 109 16.16 6.36 1.16
CA ARG A 109 17.32 5.58 1.64
C ARG A 109 18.61 6.39 1.63
N ASP A 110 18.84 7.19 0.60
CA ASP A 110 20.05 8.01 0.48
C ASP A 110 20.12 9.13 1.52
N ARG A 111 18.96 9.56 2.08
CA ARG A 111 18.87 10.71 2.98
C ARG A 111 18.67 10.37 4.44
N TYR A 112 18.06 9.22 4.74
CA TYR A 112 17.60 8.87 6.08
C TYR A 112 17.93 7.41 6.40
N SER A 113 18.50 7.16 7.59
CA SER A 113 18.99 5.84 7.98
C SER A 113 17.96 5.03 8.79
N SER A 114 16.98 5.69 9.42
CA SER A 114 15.98 5.05 10.30
C SER A 114 14.95 4.17 9.58
N GLY A 115 14.91 4.19 8.24
CA GLY A 115 13.83 3.62 7.44
C GLY A 115 14.06 2.28 6.76
N GLY A 116 15.28 1.71 6.82
CA GLY A 116 15.70 0.57 5.99
C GLY A 116 14.65 -0.55 5.87
N LYS A 117 14.32 -1.22 6.99
CA LYS A 117 13.36 -2.34 7.00
C LYS A 117 11.99 -2.00 6.41
N ARG A 118 11.45 -0.80 6.72
CA ARG A 118 10.14 -0.37 6.20
C ARG A 118 10.19 -0.09 4.70
N LEU A 119 11.30 0.42 4.19
CA LEU A 119 11.49 0.66 2.76
C LEU A 119 11.73 -0.65 1.99
N ASP A 120 12.45 -1.61 2.60
CA ASP A 120 12.63 -2.96 2.05
C ASP A 120 11.27 -3.68 1.92
N GLU A 121 10.38 -3.52 2.91
CA GLU A 121 9.01 -4.02 2.82
C GLU A 121 8.26 -3.40 1.63
N MET A 122 8.39 -2.09 1.40
CA MET A 122 7.72 -1.44 0.25
C MET A 122 8.28 -1.89 -1.09
N ASP A 123 9.60 -2.11 -1.20
CA ASP A 123 10.19 -2.71 -2.39
C ASP A 123 9.66 -4.13 -2.63
N ALA A 124 9.52 -4.94 -1.57
CA ALA A 124 8.93 -6.26 -1.65
C ALA A 124 7.47 -6.21 -2.14
N VAL A 125 6.65 -5.31 -1.58
CA VAL A 125 5.26 -5.09 -2.02
C VAL A 125 5.21 -4.72 -3.51
N ILE A 126 6.10 -3.82 -3.97
CA ILE A 126 6.19 -3.44 -5.39
C ILE A 126 6.53 -4.65 -6.26
N SER A 127 7.49 -5.48 -5.83
CA SER A 127 7.90 -6.66 -6.58
C SER A 127 6.76 -7.69 -6.69
N VAL A 128 6.08 -8.01 -5.59
CA VAL A 128 4.95 -8.95 -5.57
C VAL A 128 3.79 -8.46 -6.44
N ARG A 129 3.41 -7.18 -6.34
CA ARG A 129 2.31 -6.62 -7.15
C ARG A 129 2.60 -6.55 -8.64
N ASN A 130 3.87 -6.47 -9.03
CA ASN A 130 4.30 -6.43 -10.43
C ASN A 130 4.74 -7.81 -10.96
N GLY A 131 4.54 -8.89 -10.20
CA GLY A 131 4.90 -10.24 -10.63
C GLY A 131 6.41 -10.54 -10.64
N LEU A 132 7.23 -9.69 -10.02
CA LEU A 132 8.68 -9.89 -9.90
C LEU A 132 8.97 -10.78 -8.69
N MET A 133 8.67 -12.07 -8.83
CA MET A 133 8.66 -13.01 -7.70
C MET A 133 10.04 -13.57 -7.35
N ASP A 134 10.91 -13.81 -8.34
CA ASP A 134 12.08 -14.66 -8.15
C ASP A 134 12.99 -14.20 -7.01
N ASP A 135 13.41 -12.95 -7.02
CA ASP A 135 14.30 -12.42 -5.96
C ASP A 135 13.59 -12.36 -4.60
N PHE A 136 12.27 -12.15 -4.59
CA PHE A 136 11.49 -12.03 -3.37
C PHE A 136 11.28 -13.38 -2.67
N VAL A 137 11.02 -14.45 -3.43
CA VAL A 137 10.76 -15.79 -2.88
C VAL A 137 12.03 -16.64 -2.77
N ARG A 138 13.15 -16.25 -3.41
CA ARG A 138 14.44 -16.97 -3.35
C ARG A 138 14.84 -17.38 -1.93
N PRO A 139 14.68 -16.56 -0.87
CA PRO A 139 15.03 -16.95 0.49
C PRO A 139 14.28 -18.18 1.01
N LEU A 140 13.09 -18.51 0.48
CA LEU A 140 12.30 -19.66 0.93
C LEU A 140 12.90 -21.02 0.52
N ASN A 141 13.86 -21.05 -0.41
CA ASN A 141 14.56 -22.29 -0.75
C ASN A 141 15.65 -22.66 0.26
N ASP A 142 16.06 -21.73 1.10
CA ASP A 142 17.08 -21.98 2.12
C ASP A 142 16.45 -22.77 3.29
N PRO A 143 16.88 -24.02 3.56
CA PRO A 143 16.38 -24.79 4.68
C PRO A 143 16.69 -24.14 6.05
N GLY A 144 17.68 -23.24 6.09
CA GLY A 144 18.08 -22.49 7.29
C GLY A 144 17.30 -21.19 7.51
N ILE A 145 16.30 -20.88 6.68
CA ILE A 145 15.51 -19.66 6.85
C ILE A 145 14.80 -19.64 8.22
N SER A 146 14.87 -18.50 8.90
CA SER A 146 14.14 -18.34 10.16
C SER A 146 12.63 -18.39 9.92
N GLN A 147 11.89 -18.96 10.87
CA GLN A 147 10.44 -19.02 10.81
C GLN A 147 9.81 -17.61 10.69
N GLU A 148 10.36 -16.61 11.39
CA GLU A 148 9.92 -15.22 11.30
C GLU A 148 10.04 -14.67 9.87
N LYS A 149 11.15 -14.94 9.19
CA LYS A 149 11.37 -14.47 7.82
C LYS A 149 10.47 -15.18 6.82
N CYS A 150 10.28 -16.49 7.00
CA CYS A 150 9.33 -17.27 6.20
C CYS A 150 7.91 -16.70 6.34
N MET A 151 7.44 -16.49 7.57
CA MET A 151 6.12 -15.92 7.85
C MET A 151 5.96 -14.50 7.28
N ALA A 152 7.00 -13.67 7.35
CA ALA A 152 6.96 -12.32 6.79
C ALA A 152 6.82 -12.33 5.25
N ILE A 153 7.52 -13.24 4.57
CA ILE A 153 7.39 -13.41 3.11
C ILE A 153 5.97 -13.91 2.77
N GLU A 154 5.51 -14.94 3.47
CA GLU A 154 4.18 -15.52 3.28
C GLU A 154 3.04 -14.50 3.54
N ASP A 155 3.19 -13.63 4.54
CA ASP A 155 2.23 -12.57 4.84
C ASP A 155 2.14 -11.54 3.71
N ILE A 156 3.28 -11.11 3.18
CA ILE A 156 3.30 -10.20 2.02
C ILE A 156 2.66 -10.87 0.79
N ILE A 157 2.94 -12.16 0.54
CA ILE A 157 2.29 -12.92 -0.54
C ILE A 157 0.77 -12.90 -0.34
N LYS A 158 0.29 -13.26 0.85
CA LYS A 158 -1.14 -13.29 1.17
C LYS A 158 -1.83 -11.94 0.96
N ARG A 159 -1.17 -10.84 1.33
CA ARG A 159 -1.73 -9.48 1.29
C ARG A 159 -1.63 -8.82 -0.09
N GLU A 160 -0.61 -9.14 -0.87
CA GLU A 160 -0.25 -8.35 -2.05
C GLU A 160 -0.24 -9.13 -3.38
N LEU A 161 -0.29 -10.46 -3.36
CA LEU A 161 -0.28 -11.27 -4.59
C LEU A 161 -1.54 -11.04 -5.41
N VAL A 162 -1.39 -10.38 -6.56
CA VAL A 162 -2.46 -10.14 -7.54
C VAL A 162 -2.36 -11.01 -8.79
N ASP A 163 -1.16 -11.46 -9.14
CA ASP A 163 -0.90 -12.34 -10.29
C ASP A 163 -0.44 -13.72 -9.80
N LEU A 164 -1.38 -14.65 -9.73
CA LEU A 164 -1.12 -16.04 -9.32
C LEU A 164 -0.14 -16.74 -10.27
N ASN A 165 -0.19 -16.42 -11.57
CA ASN A 165 0.68 -17.05 -12.57
C ASN A 165 2.14 -16.64 -12.39
N ALA A 166 2.40 -15.41 -11.96
CA ALA A 166 3.76 -14.96 -11.64
C ALA A 166 4.39 -15.82 -10.53
N LEU A 167 3.64 -16.20 -9.50
CA LEU A 167 4.13 -17.10 -8.45
C LEU A 167 4.20 -18.55 -8.92
N ALA A 168 3.21 -19.02 -9.69
CA ALA A 168 3.18 -20.38 -10.22
C ALA A 168 4.35 -20.68 -11.19
N ARG A 169 4.80 -19.66 -11.93
CA ARG A 169 5.84 -19.77 -12.96
C ARG A 169 7.22 -19.27 -12.50
N CYS A 170 7.36 -18.81 -11.25
CA CYS A 170 8.65 -18.34 -10.75
C CYS A 170 9.72 -19.43 -10.89
N GLU A 171 10.91 -19.04 -11.32
CA GLU A 171 12.04 -19.95 -11.50
C GLU A 171 12.80 -20.16 -10.19
N ALA A 172 12.68 -19.21 -9.25
CA ALA A 172 13.39 -19.27 -7.99
C ALA A 172 12.98 -20.50 -7.16
N LEU A 173 11.68 -20.83 -7.06
CA LEU A 173 11.22 -21.96 -6.24
C LEU A 173 11.30 -23.29 -6.99
N SER A 174 11.67 -24.35 -6.25
CA SER A 174 11.57 -25.73 -6.73
C SER A 174 10.15 -26.02 -7.28
N PRO A 175 10.01 -26.78 -8.37
CA PRO A 175 8.71 -27.19 -8.89
C PRO A 175 7.80 -27.88 -7.86
N ASP A 176 8.40 -28.56 -6.88
CA ASP A 176 7.67 -29.24 -5.81
C ASP A 176 7.33 -28.37 -4.60
N HIS A 177 7.73 -27.09 -4.62
CA HIS A 177 7.50 -26.19 -3.50
C HIS A 177 5.98 -25.96 -3.27
N PRO A 178 5.48 -26.09 -2.02
CA PRO A 178 4.04 -25.98 -1.72
C PRO A 178 3.39 -24.68 -2.20
N LEU A 179 4.08 -23.54 -2.09
CA LEU A 179 3.57 -22.25 -2.59
C LEU A 179 3.39 -22.25 -4.11
N LYS A 180 4.31 -22.86 -4.87
CA LYS A 180 4.26 -22.89 -6.33
C LYS A 180 3.13 -23.81 -6.81
N LYS A 181 3.02 -25.00 -6.22
CA LYS A 181 1.89 -25.92 -6.46
C LYS A 181 0.55 -25.30 -6.10
N GLY A 182 0.46 -24.65 -4.95
CA GLY A 182 -0.76 -23.97 -4.51
C GLY A 182 -1.14 -22.81 -5.44
N ALA A 183 -0.18 -21.98 -5.85
CA ALA A 183 -0.42 -20.89 -6.78
C ALA A 183 -0.89 -21.39 -8.15
N PHE A 184 -0.27 -22.46 -8.66
CA PHE A 184 -0.66 -23.10 -9.92
C PHE A 184 -2.08 -23.64 -9.86
N ALA A 185 -2.39 -24.47 -8.86
CA ALA A 185 -3.71 -25.06 -8.69
C ALA A 185 -4.82 -24.01 -8.56
N VAL A 186 -4.56 -22.94 -7.79
CA VAL A 186 -5.54 -21.85 -7.64
C VAL A 186 -5.64 -21.00 -8.90
N ALA A 187 -4.55 -20.79 -9.64
CA ALA A 187 -4.60 -20.07 -10.93
C ALA A 187 -5.44 -20.82 -11.96
N GLU A 188 -5.28 -22.14 -12.07
CA GLU A 188 -6.09 -22.98 -12.96
C GLU A 188 -7.56 -22.97 -12.55
N ALA A 189 -7.85 -23.19 -11.28
CA ALA A 189 -9.22 -23.19 -10.79
C ALA A 189 -9.89 -21.81 -10.95
N PHE A 190 -9.15 -20.72 -10.70
CA PHE A 190 -9.64 -19.36 -10.93
C PHE A 190 -9.93 -19.09 -12.42
N ALA A 191 -9.07 -19.55 -13.33
CA ALA A 191 -9.31 -19.44 -14.76
C ALA A 191 -10.54 -20.27 -15.21
N ALA A 192 -10.72 -21.47 -14.65
CA ALA A 192 -11.88 -22.31 -14.94
C ALA A 192 -13.19 -21.64 -14.51
N VAL A 193 -13.31 -21.24 -13.23
CA VAL A 193 -14.54 -20.61 -12.72
C VAL A 193 -14.81 -19.24 -13.34
N THR A 194 -13.80 -18.53 -13.84
CA THR A 194 -14.03 -17.26 -14.55
C THR A 194 -14.39 -17.43 -16.03
N SER A 195 -14.20 -18.62 -16.59
CA SER A 195 -14.57 -18.95 -17.98
C SER A 195 -15.99 -19.51 -18.11
N GLY A 196 -16.56 -20.06 -17.03
CA GLY A 196 -17.93 -20.56 -16.98
C GLY A 196 -18.22 -21.37 -15.72
N PRO A 197 -19.41 -21.99 -15.64
CA PRO A 197 -19.76 -22.91 -14.56
C PRO A 197 -18.80 -24.11 -14.54
N VAL A 198 -18.44 -24.56 -13.34
CA VAL A 198 -17.55 -25.71 -13.10
C VAL A 198 -18.33 -26.71 -12.25
N GLU A 199 -18.15 -28.01 -12.51
CA GLU A 199 -18.75 -29.08 -11.72
C GLU A 199 -18.03 -29.22 -10.36
N ASP A 200 -18.76 -29.68 -9.34
CA ASP A 200 -18.24 -29.75 -7.96
C ASP A 200 -16.98 -30.63 -7.84
N GLU A 201 -16.91 -31.71 -8.63
CA GLU A 201 -15.80 -32.65 -8.63
C GLU A 201 -14.51 -31.99 -9.16
N ASP A 202 -14.60 -31.25 -10.27
CA ASP A 202 -13.46 -30.57 -10.89
C ASP A 202 -12.89 -29.47 -9.97
N GLU A 203 -13.77 -28.75 -9.28
CA GLU A 203 -13.38 -27.72 -8.31
C GLU A 203 -12.68 -28.32 -7.08
N GLU A 204 -13.25 -29.37 -6.50
CA GLU A 204 -12.72 -30.02 -5.30
C GLU A 204 -11.36 -30.67 -5.57
N ILE A 205 -11.21 -31.34 -6.73
CA ILE A 205 -9.96 -31.97 -7.15
C ILE A 205 -8.85 -30.91 -7.25
N ALA A 206 -9.10 -29.80 -7.93
CA ALA A 206 -8.10 -28.75 -8.11
C ALA A 206 -7.67 -28.10 -6.79
N LEU A 207 -8.60 -27.89 -5.85
CA LEU A 207 -8.35 -27.12 -4.62
C LEU A 207 -7.94 -27.96 -3.40
N SER A 208 -8.07 -29.29 -3.47
CA SER A 208 -7.67 -30.24 -2.40
C SER A 208 -6.21 -30.07 -1.96
N GLY A 209 -5.34 -29.67 -2.89
CA GLY A 209 -3.90 -29.47 -2.66
C GLY A 209 -3.52 -28.20 -1.89
N VAL A 210 -4.48 -27.33 -1.52
CA VAL A 210 -4.18 -26.04 -0.86
C VAL A 210 -4.56 -26.09 0.63
N PRO A 211 -3.56 -26.15 1.55
CA PRO A 211 -3.81 -26.19 2.99
C PRO A 211 -4.52 -24.94 3.50
N ARG A 212 -5.29 -25.07 4.60
CA ARG A 212 -5.99 -23.95 5.23
C ARG A 212 -5.08 -22.81 5.72
N ARG A 213 -3.84 -23.14 6.10
CA ARG A 213 -2.84 -22.16 6.56
C ARG A 213 -1.98 -21.58 5.44
N SER A 214 -2.20 -22.02 4.19
CA SER A 214 -1.45 -21.51 3.04
C SER A 214 -1.77 -20.03 2.80
N PRO A 215 -0.80 -19.22 2.35
CA PRO A 215 -1.05 -17.88 1.81
C PRO A 215 -2.07 -17.87 0.66
N MET A 216 -2.27 -19.01 -0.02
CA MET A 216 -3.25 -19.17 -1.09
C MET A 216 -4.67 -19.47 -0.60
N ALA A 217 -4.88 -19.67 0.70
CA ALA A 217 -6.19 -20.01 1.25
C ALA A 217 -7.28 -18.94 0.98
N PRO A 218 -7.01 -17.62 1.09
CA PRO A 218 -7.99 -16.61 0.71
C PRO A 218 -8.37 -16.65 -0.78
N TRP A 219 -7.41 -16.93 -1.65
CA TRP A 219 -7.68 -17.09 -3.09
C TRP A 219 -8.53 -18.32 -3.38
N LYS A 220 -8.27 -19.45 -2.69
CA LYS A 220 -9.15 -20.63 -2.72
C LYS A 220 -10.59 -20.29 -2.35
N MET A 221 -10.79 -19.45 -1.33
CA MET A 221 -12.15 -19.04 -0.92
C MET A 221 -12.84 -18.17 -1.98
N ILE A 222 -12.10 -17.34 -2.73
CA ILE A 222 -12.66 -16.62 -3.89
C ILE A 222 -13.11 -17.57 -4.99
N VAL A 223 -12.29 -18.58 -5.34
CA VAL A 223 -12.66 -19.57 -6.37
C VAL A 223 -13.98 -20.25 -5.99
N ARG A 224 -14.08 -20.71 -4.73
CA ARG A 224 -15.30 -21.30 -4.17
C ARG A 224 -16.50 -20.36 -4.23
N ALA A 225 -16.32 -19.10 -3.85
CA ALA A 225 -17.40 -18.12 -3.89
C ALA A 225 -17.93 -17.91 -5.33
N ILE A 226 -17.04 -17.84 -6.31
CA ILE A 226 -17.42 -17.71 -7.72
C ILE A 226 -18.15 -18.98 -8.22
N ALA A 227 -17.71 -20.17 -7.82
CA ALA A 227 -18.41 -21.41 -8.17
C ALA A 227 -19.83 -21.47 -7.56
N CYS A 228 -20.00 -21.06 -6.29
CA CYS A 228 -21.32 -20.95 -5.67
C CYS A 228 -22.21 -19.91 -6.39
N PHE A 229 -21.61 -18.79 -6.83
CA PHE A 229 -22.31 -17.77 -7.59
C PHE A 229 -22.93 -18.32 -8.89
N TYR A 230 -22.19 -19.14 -9.66
CA TYR A 230 -22.75 -19.78 -10.86
C TYR A 230 -23.85 -20.81 -10.57
N ARG A 231 -23.85 -21.39 -9.38
CA ARG A 231 -24.89 -22.32 -8.92
C ARG A 231 -26.11 -21.61 -8.34
N HIS A 232 -26.08 -20.28 -8.24
CA HIS A 232 -27.10 -19.47 -7.56
C HIS A 232 -27.28 -19.84 -6.09
N ASP A 233 -26.23 -20.37 -5.45
CA ASP A 233 -26.20 -20.63 -4.01
C ASP A 233 -25.59 -19.42 -3.28
N ASP A 234 -26.41 -18.38 -3.12
CA ASP A 234 -26.00 -17.12 -2.51
C ASP A 234 -25.58 -17.29 -1.04
N GLU A 235 -26.17 -18.27 -0.33
CA GLU A 235 -25.82 -18.55 1.07
C GLU A 235 -24.42 -19.16 1.18
N ALA A 236 -24.11 -20.17 0.37
CA ALA A 236 -22.77 -20.76 0.33
C ALA A 236 -21.73 -19.77 -0.22
N CYS A 237 -22.12 -18.94 -1.19
CA CYS A 237 -21.29 -17.85 -1.69
C CYS A 237 -20.91 -16.89 -0.56
N GLU A 238 -21.88 -16.38 0.19
CA GLU A 238 -21.63 -15.45 1.29
C GLU A 238 -20.79 -16.08 2.41
N LYS A 239 -21.01 -17.36 2.76
CA LYS A 239 -20.14 -18.10 3.71
C LYS A 239 -18.69 -18.13 3.24
N CYS A 240 -18.46 -18.33 1.94
CA CYS A 240 -17.11 -18.31 1.37
C CYS A 240 -16.49 -16.91 1.45
N LEU A 241 -17.28 -15.86 1.16
CA LEU A 241 -16.81 -14.47 1.24
C LEU A 241 -16.48 -14.03 2.67
N GLN A 242 -17.24 -14.49 3.67
CA GLN A 242 -16.97 -14.21 5.09
C GLN A 242 -15.69 -14.87 5.61
N ALA A 243 -15.27 -15.98 5.01
CA ALA A 243 -14.05 -16.68 5.38
C ALA A 243 -12.78 -16.02 4.82
N ILE A 244 -12.92 -15.02 3.94
CA ILE A 244 -11.78 -14.30 3.36
C ILE A 244 -11.27 -13.28 4.36
N ASP A 245 -9.97 -13.36 4.66
CA ASP A 245 -9.29 -12.34 5.46
C ASP A 245 -9.33 -10.98 4.74
N GLY A 246 -9.85 -9.95 5.41
CA GLY A 246 -10.01 -8.60 4.88
C GLY A 246 -8.71 -7.90 4.50
N GLU A 247 -7.57 -8.33 5.03
CA GLU A 247 -6.26 -7.78 4.67
C GLU A 247 -5.59 -8.52 3.49
N SER A 248 -6.18 -9.64 3.05
CA SER A 248 -5.63 -10.43 1.94
C SER A 248 -5.87 -9.77 0.58
N ALA A 249 -5.00 -10.06 -0.39
CA ALA A 249 -5.13 -9.56 -1.75
C ALA A 249 -6.53 -9.82 -2.38
N PRO A 250 -7.12 -11.03 -2.29
CA PRO A 250 -8.43 -11.31 -2.87
C PRO A 250 -9.61 -10.61 -2.17
N ALA A 251 -9.43 -10.02 -0.97
CA ALA A 251 -10.50 -9.31 -0.26
C ALA A 251 -11.12 -8.18 -1.08
N ARG A 252 -10.38 -7.62 -2.05
CA ARG A 252 -10.87 -6.60 -2.99
C ARG A 252 -12.07 -7.06 -3.82
N PHE A 253 -12.23 -8.37 -4.03
CA PHE A 253 -13.36 -8.92 -4.79
C PHE A 253 -14.63 -9.07 -3.95
N VAL A 254 -14.48 -9.21 -2.63
CA VAL A 254 -15.61 -9.43 -1.70
C VAL A 254 -16.76 -8.43 -1.89
N PRO A 255 -16.54 -7.10 -1.84
CA PRO A 255 -17.65 -6.16 -2.02
C PRO A 255 -18.26 -6.22 -3.43
N VAL A 256 -17.48 -6.59 -4.45
CA VAL A 256 -17.98 -6.71 -5.82
C VAL A 256 -18.89 -7.93 -5.95
N ILE A 257 -18.48 -9.08 -5.41
CA ILE A 257 -19.30 -10.30 -5.44
C ILE A 257 -20.56 -10.13 -4.60
N ARG A 258 -20.48 -9.50 -3.42
CA ARG A 258 -21.66 -9.16 -2.60
C ARG A 258 -22.68 -8.28 -3.33
N ALA A 259 -22.20 -7.33 -4.12
CA ALA A 259 -23.08 -6.51 -4.94
C ALA A 259 -23.79 -7.35 -6.03
N MET A 260 -23.07 -8.28 -6.66
CA MET A 260 -23.62 -9.16 -7.71
C MET A 260 -24.66 -10.17 -7.21
N ILE A 261 -24.58 -10.59 -5.93
CA ILE A 261 -25.62 -11.45 -5.29
C ILE A 261 -26.71 -10.64 -4.58
N GLY A 262 -26.75 -9.30 -4.77
CA GLY A 262 -27.78 -8.43 -4.18
C GLY A 262 -27.67 -8.20 -2.68
N ALA A 263 -26.58 -8.62 -2.02
CA ALA A 263 -26.38 -8.49 -0.57
C ALA A 263 -25.94 -7.07 -0.14
N GLU A 264 -25.40 -6.25 -1.04
CA GLU A 264 -24.96 -4.88 -0.74
C GLU A 264 -25.44 -3.88 -1.81
N SER A 265 -26.01 -2.75 -1.39
CA SER A 265 -26.38 -1.65 -2.29
C SER A 265 -25.15 -0.81 -2.69
N ASP A 266 -25.13 -0.39 -3.96
CA ASP A 266 -24.03 0.24 -4.71
C ASP A 266 -23.05 1.10 -3.86
N LYS A 267 -21.88 0.53 -3.51
CA LYS A 267 -20.80 1.18 -2.76
C LYS A 267 -20.04 2.26 -3.56
N GLY A 268 -20.63 2.78 -4.64
CA GLY A 268 -19.97 3.72 -5.53
C GLY A 268 -18.81 3.07 -6.28
N PHE A 269 -19.02 1.86 -6.81
CA PHE A 269 -18.00 1.13 -7.55
C PHE A 269 -17.49 1.93 -8.75
N LYS A 270 -16.20 1.79 -9.06
CA LYS A 270 -15.52 2.51 -10.16
C LYS A 270 -14.88 1.53 -11.14
N GLY A 271 -14.69 1.97 -12.38
CA GLY A 271 -13.98 1.22 -13.42
C GLY A 271 -14.56 -0.17 -13.67
N ASN A 272 -13.69 -1.17 -13.72
CA ASN A 272 -14.04 -2.55 -14.10
C ASN A 272 -15.07 -3.19 -13.17
N ALA A 273 -15.04 -2.88 -11.87
CA ALA A 273 -16.02 -3.43 -10.91
C ALA A 273 -17.46 -2.99 -11.25
N LYS A 274 -17.65 -1.71 -11.58
CA LYS A 274 -18.95 -1.19 -12.02
C LYS A 274 -19.40 -1.83 -13.33
N SER A 275 -18.48 -1.98 -14.28
CA SER A 275 -18.78 -2.63 -15.56
C SER A 275 -19.16 -4.10 -15.39
N LEU A 276 -18.54 -4.81 -14.46
CA LEU A 276 -18.86 -6.20 -14.16
C LEU A 276 -20.25 -6.33 -13.54
N ILE A 277 -20.54 -5.57 -12.48
CA ILE A 277 -21.85 -5.58 -11.82
C ILE A 277 -22.97 -5.26 -12.81
N ALA A 278 -22.79 -4.22 -13.64
CA ALA A 278 -23.78 -3.84 -14.65
C ALA A 278 -24.03 -4.91 -15.72
N LYS A 279 -23.07 -5.80 -15.98
CA LYS A 279 -23.24 -6.94 -16.89
C LYS A 279 -24.01 -8.08 -16.21
N VAL A 280 -23.80 -8.29 -14.92
CA VAL A 280 -24.38 -9.40 -14.15
C VAL A 280 -25.83 -9.13 -13.74
N ASP A 281 -26.13 -7.95 -13.16
CA ASP A 281 -27.49 -7.59 -12.75
C ASP A 281 -28.45 -7.39 -13.94
N GLY A 282 -27.90 -7.41 -15.17
CA GLY A 282 -28.56 -6.89 -16.35
C GLY A 282 -28.80 -5.39 -16.22
N ASN A 283 -29.01 -4.73 -17.36
CA ASN A 283 -29.47 -3.34 -17.29
C ASN A 283 -30.94 -3.36 -16.86
N VAL A 284 -31.21 -3.28 -15.56
CA VAL A 284 -32.57 -3.29 -14.98
C VAL A 284 -33.52 -2.32 -15.69
N LYS A 285 -32.99 -1.20 -16.24
CA LYS A 285 -33.77 -0.27 -17.06
C LYS A 285 -34.27 -0.88 -18.37
N VAL A 286 -33.46 -1.72 -19.01
CA VAL A 286 -33.84 -2.47 -20.22
C VAL A 286 -34.92 -3.50 -19.88
N ILE A 287 -34.76 -4.26 -18.80
CA ILE A 287 -35.77 -5.23 -18.35
C ILE A 287 -37.09 -4.52 -18.03
N HIS A 288 -37.05 -3.43 -17.27
CA HIS A 288 -38.24 -2.65 -16.94
C HIS A 288 -38.92 -2.03 -18.16
N ASN A 289 -38.16 -1.57 -19.16
CA ASN A 289 -38.72 -1.06 -20.41
C ASN A 289 -39.34 -2.17 -21.27
N SER A 290 -38.72 -3.36 -21.30
CA SER A 290 -39.28 -4.54 -21.98
C SER A 290 -40.57 -5.00 -21.30
N LEU A 291 -40.61 -5.02 -19.96
CA LEU A 291 -41.82 -5.35 -19.20
C LEU A 291 -42.93 -4.32 -19.43
N LYS A 292 -42.64 -3.02 -19.43
CA LYS A 292 -43.61 -1.97 -19.79
C LYS A 292 -44.12 -2.08 -21.23
N THR A 293 -43.32 -2.64 -22.13
CA THR A 293 -43.75 -2.85 -23.53
C THR A 293 -44.68 -4.06 -23.63
N LEU A 294 -44.39 -5.14 -22.89
CA LEU A 294 -45.26 -6.31 -22.77
C LEU A 294 -46.60 -5.98 -22.12
N ASP A 295 -46.59 -5.18 -21.05
CA ASP A 295 -47.81 -4.73 -20.35
C ASP A 295 -48.73 -3.96 -21.31
N LYS A 296 -48.17 -3.04 -22.10
CA LYS A 296 -48.88 -2.31 -23.16
C LYS A 296 -49.37 -3.15 -24.34
N MET A 297 -48.87 -4.38 -24.50
CA MET A 297 -49.35 -5.30 -25.54
C MET A 297 -50.51 -6.18 -25.04
N LEU A 298 -50.74 -6.21 -23.73
CA LEU A 298 -51.81 -6.97 -23.08
C LEU A 298 -53.07 -6.11 -22.82
N ASP A 299 -52.97 -4.79 -22.98
CA ASP A 299 -54.08 -3.82 -23.05
C ASP A 299 -54.57 -3.60 -24.50
#